data_AF-A0A2K9AQL8-F1
#
_entry.id   AF-A0A2K9AQL8-F1
#
_cell.length_a   1.000
_cell.length_b   1.000
_cell.length_c   1.000
_cell.angle_alpha   90.00
_cell.angle_beta   90.00
_cell.angle_gamma   90.00
#
_symmetry.space_group_name_H-M   'P 1'
#
loop_
_entity.id
_entity.type
_entity.pdbx_description
1 polymer ?
#
loop_
_entity_poly.entity_id
_entity_poly.type
_entity_poly.pdbx_seq_one_letter_code
_entity_poly.pdbx_strand_id
1 'polypeptide(L)'
;MIYWTILGIWIFLETMLALKIILGIIFFKFTPKRNGIFGFRTEKSLSNEKIWIIANVEFGKLFIFFGVIELVTSLSTLGLTFQGFESVDEVITPLIYLLIYIITTWFTVIVVVRKIKNIDN
;
A
#
# COMPACT_ATOMS: atom_id res chain seq x y z
N MET A 1 5.66 -8.23 28.77
CA MET A 1 6.44 -7.43 27.80
C MET A 1 6.15 -7.87 26.37
N ILE A 2 6.23 -9.18 26.06
CA ILE A 2 6.01 -9.73 24.72
C ILE A 2 4.62 -9.44 24.12
N TYR A 3 3.55 -9.55 24.93
CA TYR A 3 2.18 -9.22 24.53
C TYR A 3 2.05 -7.84 23.89
N TRP A 4 2.54 -6.81 24.57
CA TRP A 4 2.45 -5.43 24.11
C TRP A 4 3.25 -5.19 22.83
N THR A 5 4.38 -5.89 22.68
CA THR A 5 5.18 -5.84 21.45
C THR A 5 4.39 -6.43 20.28
N ILE A 6 3.79 -7.61 20.45
CA ILE A 6 3.00 -8.26 19.39
C ILE A 6 1.80 -7.40 19.02
N LEU A 7 1.03 -6.95 20.01
CA LEU A 7 -0.11 -6.06 19.80
C LEU A 7 0.31 -4.77 19.07
N GLY A 8 1.44 -4.18 19.45
CA GLY A 8 1.99 -3.00 18.78
C GLY A 8 2.32 -3.23 17.30
N ILE A 9 2.89 -4.39 16.97
CA ILE A 9 3.20 -4.76 15.56
C ILE A 9 1.90 -4.91 14.76
N TRP A 10 0.88 -5.58 15.30
CA TRP A 10 -0.42 -5.72 14.64
C TRP A 10 -1.09 -4.37 14.41
N ILE A 11 -1.15 -3.50 15.43
CA ILE A 11 -1.72 -2.15 15.29
C ILE A 11 -0.95 -1.35 14.22
N PHE A 12 0.38 -1.44 14.20
CA PHE A 12 1.19 -0.77 13.19
C PHE A 12 0.88 -1.30 11.77
N LEU A 13 0.78 -2.62 11.60
CA LEU A 13 0.41 -3.23 10.32
C LEU A 13 -0.96 -2.74 9.84
N GLU A 14 -2.00 -2.84 10.67
CA GLU A 14 -3.37 -2.47 10.28
C GLU A 14 -3.47 -0.97 9.94
N THR A 15 -2.75 -0.12 10.68
CA THR A 15 -2.71 1.32 10.38
C THR A 15 -1.99 1.61 9.05
N MET A 16 -0.91 0.90 8.73
CA MET A 16 -0.25 1.01 7.41
C MET A 16 -1.15 0.56 6.26
N LEU A 17 -1.88 -0.55 6.44
CA LEU A 17 -2.82 -1.06 5.43
C LEU A 17 -3.99 -0.09 5.21
N ALA A 18 -4.56 0.45 6.28
CA ALA A 18 -5.59 1.48 6.19
C ALA A 18 -5.08 2.74 5.48
N LEU A 19 -3.86 3.22 5.82
CA LEU A 19 -3.25 4.37 5.16
C LEU A 19 -3.00 4.13 3.67
N LYS A 20 -2.60 2.92 3.27
CA LYS A 20 -2.44 2.55 1.85
C LYS A 20 -3.75 2.72 1.07
N ILE A 21 -4.88 2.28 1.65
CA ILE A 21 -6.20 2.45 1.05
C ILE A 21 -6.58 3.93 0.97
N ILE A 22 -6.41 4.69 2.05
CA ILE A 22 -6.74 6.13 2.11
C ILE A 22 -5.93 6.91 1.07
N LEU A 23 -4.61 6.69 1.01
CA LEU A 23 -3.75 7.30 0.00
C LEU A 23 -4.17 6.88 -1.41
N GLY A 24 -4.51 5.62 -1.61
CA GLY A 24 -5.04 5.13 -2.88
C GLY A 24 -6.30 5.87 -3.32
N ILE A 25 -7.24 6.12 -2.40
CA ILE A 25 -8.46 6.90 -2.64
C ILE A 25 -8.12 8.35 -2.99
N ILE A 26 -7.18 8.97 -2.29
CA ILE A 26 -6.72 10.34 -2.58
C ILE A 26 -6.16 10.40 -4.01
N PHE A 27 -5.26 9.49 -4.39
CA PHE A 27 -4.68 9.49 -5.74
C PHE A 27 -5.70 9.18 -6.83
N PHE A 28 -6.67 8.30 -6.56
CA PHE A 28 -7.70 7.90 -7.52
C PHE A 28 -8.81 8.95 -7.72
N LYS A 29 -9.36 9.52 -6.63
CA LYS A 29 -10.51 10.45 -6.70
C LYS A 29 -10.13 11.92 -6.69
N PHE A 30 -9.07 12.27 -5.95
CA PHE A 30 -8.66 13.65 -5.71
C PHE A 30 -7.28 13.93 -6.28
N THR A 31 -6.94 13.25 -7.39
CA THR A 31 -5.63 13.26 -8.03
C THR A 31 -4.93 14.60 -7.82
N PRO A 32 -3.81 14.62 -7.07
CA PRO A 32 -3.21 15.88 -6.65
C PRO A 32 -2.82 16.69 -7.87
N LYS A 33 -2.88 18.03 -7.78
CA LYS A 33 -2.36 18.88 -8.85
C LYS A 33 -0.88 18.58 -9.09
N ARG A 34 -0.43 18.60 -10.34
CA ARG A 34 0.98 18.35 -10.67
C ARG A 34 1.89 19.31 -9.91
N ASN A 35 2.74 18.77 -9.06
CA ASN A 35 3.66 19.53 -8.23
C ASN A 35 4.91 18.70 -7.90
N GLY A 36 5.94 19.37 -7.39
CA GLY A 36 7.22 18.72 -7.07
C GLY A 36 7.27 18.00 -5.72
N ILE A 37 6.21 18.00 -4.91
CA ILE A 37 6.22 17.59 -3.49
C ILE A 37 5.41 16.31 -3.24
N PHE A 38 4.21 16.20 -3.82
CA PHE A 38 3.24 15.15 -3.53
C PHE A 38 2.61 14.56 -4.80
N GLY A 39 2.47 13.23 -4.84
CA GLY A 39 2.00 12.48 -6.01
C GLY A 39 2.94 11.37 -6.44
N PHE A 40 2.49 10.55 -7.39
CA PHE A 40 3.33 9.57 -8.08
C PHE A 40 4.30 10.28 -9.03
N ARG A 41 5.51 10.54 -8.53
CA ARG A 41 6.52 11.37 -9.18
C ARG A 41 7.59 10.50 -9.83
N THR A 42 7.66 10.55 -11.15
CA THR A 42 8.78 10.07 -11.96
C THR A 42 9.05 11.12 -13.03
N GLU A 43 10.23 11.09 -13.65
CA GLU A 43 10.55 12.01 -14.75
C GLU A 43 9.47 12.02 -15.83
N LYS A 44 8.94 10.84 -16.16
CA LYS A 44 7.86 10.67 -17.14
C LYS A 44 6.51 11.19 -16.65
N SER A 45 6.15 11.00 -15.37
CA SER A 45 4.86 11.53 -14.88
C SER A 45 4.87 13.04 -14.73
N LEU A 46 6.03 13.66 -14.48
CA LEU A 46 6.17 15.10 -14.34
C LEU A 46 6.22 15.84 -15.70
N SER A 47 6.55 15.15 -16.79
CA SER A 47 6.72 15.78 -18.10
C SER A 47 5.42 16.33 -18.70
N ASN A 48 4.27 15.71 -18.41
CA ASN A 48 2.99 16.06 -19.00
C ASN A 48 1.83 15.87 -18.01
N GLU A 49 0.89 16.82 -17.97
CA GLU A 49 -0.31 16.77 -17.12
C GLU A 49 -1.18 15.53 -17.38
N LYS A 50 -1.31 15.10 -18.65
CA LYS A 50 -2.06 13.90 -19.01
C LYS A 50 -1.41 12.65 -18.40
N ILE A 51 -0.09 12.53 -18.49
CA ILE A 51 0.66 11.40 -17.93
C ILE A 51 0.63 11.45 -16.40
N TRP A 52 0.73 12.64 -15.81
CA TRP A 52 0.59 12.87 -14.38
C TRP A 52 -0.73 12.30 -13.84
N ILE A 53 -1.85 12.66 -14.49
CA ILE A 53 -3.18 12.18 -14.10
C ILE A 53 -3.25 10.67 -14.22
N ILE A 54 -2.82 10.10 -15.36
CA ILE A 54 -2.83 8.64 -15.58
C ILE A 54 -1.98 7.93 -14.52
N ALA A 55 -0.78 8.41 -14.22
CA ALA A 55 0.13 7.79 -13.27
C ALA A 55 -0.49 7.72 -11.87
N ASN A 56 -1.02 8.84 -11.37
CA ASN A 56 -1.63 8.92 -10.04
C ASN A 56 -2.92 8.11 -9.95
N VAL A 57 -3.79 8.17 -10.98
CA VAL A 57 -5.04 7.38 -11.00
C VAL A 57 -4.74 5.89 -10.98
N GLU A 58 -3.80 5.42 -11.80
CA GLU A 58 -3.44 4.01 -11.87
C GLU A 58 -2.73 3.51 -10.61
N PHE A 59 -1.83 4.33 -10.06
CA PHE A 59 -1.24 4.07 -8.75
C PHE A 59 -2.30 3.97 -7.66
N GLY A 60 -3.25 4.91 -7.62
CA GLY A 60 -4.34 4.94 -6.65
C GLY A 60 -5.22 3.69 -6.72
N LYS A 61 -5.62 3.26 -7.93
CA LYS A 61 -6.41 2.03 -8.12
C LYS A 61 -5.70 0.79 -7.57
N LEU A 62 -4.41 0.62 -7.90
CA LEU A 62 -3.62 -0.52 -7.45
C LEU A 62 -3.38 -0.49 -5.92
N PHE A 63 -3.14 0.70 -5.35
CA PHE A 63 -3.02 0.89 -3.90
C PHE A 63 -4.30 0.50 -3.16
N ILE A 64 -5.47 0.93 -3.64
CA ILE A 64 -6.76 0.52 -3.07
C ILE A 64 -6.93 -0.99 -3.19
N PHE A 65 -6.71 -1.56 -4.38
CA PHE A 65 -6.93 -2.98 -4.64
C PHE A 65 -6.07 -3.87 -3.73
N PHE A 66 -4.75 -3.65 -3.70
CA PHE A 66 -3.86 -4.43 -2.83
C PHE A 66 -4.10 -4.11 -1.35
N GLY A 67 -4.31 -2.85 -0.99
CA GLY A 67 -4.56 -2.47 0.39
C GLY A 67 -5.82 -3.13 0.97
N VAL A 68 -6.91 -3.22 0.20
CA VAL A 68 -8.14 -3.90 0.64
C VAL A 68 -7.91 -5.40 0.78
N ILE A 69 -7.24 -6.05 -0.18
CA ILE A 69 -6.94 -7.49 -0.10
C ILE A 69 -6.07 -7.79 1.13
N GLU A 70 -5.00 -7.02 1.34
CA GLU A 70 -4.11 -7.17 2.47
C GLU A 70 -4.83 -6.91 3.80
N LEU A 71 -5.63 -5.84 3.90
CA LEU A 71 -6.38 -5.53 5.12
C LEU A 71 -7.39 -6.62 5.47
N VAL A 72 -8.18 -7.08 4.50
CA VAL A 72 -9.20 -8.12 4.73
C VAL A 72 -8.53 -9.44 5.13
N THR A 73 -7.46 -9.84 4.45
CA THR A 73 -6.75 -11.08 4.78
C THR A 73 -6.01 -10.99 6.12
N SER A 74 -5.39 -9.85 6.43
CA SER A 74 -4.72 -9.60 7.72
C SER A 74 -5.69 -9.67 8.90
N LEU A 75 -6.79 -8.92 8.83
CA LEU A 75 -7.83 -8.92 9.87
C LEU A 75 -8.50 -10.29 10.02
N SER A 76 -8.71 -11.02 8.92
CA SER A 76 -9.27 -12.37 8.97
C SER A 76 -8.31 -13.33 9.68
N THR A 77 -7.02 -13.27 9.35
CA THR A 77 -6.00 -14.08 10.03
C THR A 77 -5.95 -13.74 11.51
N LEU A 78 -5.86 -12.45 11.87
CA LEU A 78 -5.87 -12.01 13.26
C LEU A 78 -7.10 -12.54 14.01
N GLY A 79 -8.30 -12.37 13.45
CA GLY A 79 -9.53 -12.82 14.09
C GLY A 79 -9.65 -14.34 14.28
N LEU A 80 -9.06 -15.13 13.36
CA LEU A 80 -9.10 -16.59 13.40
C LEU A 80 -7.98 -17.20 14.25
N THR A 81 -6.82 -16.56 14.34
CA THR A 81 -5.64 -17.09 15.02
C THR A 81 -5.32 -16.43 16.35
N PHE A 82 -6.14 -15.46 16.80
CA PHE A 82 -5.91 -14.77 18.07
C PHE A 82 -6.05 -15.74 19.25
N GLN A 83 -4.94 -16.05 19.91
CA GLN A 83 -4.89 -16.90 21.11
C GLN A 83 -4.33 -16.17 22.34
N GLY A 84 -4.32 -14.83 22.30
CA GLY A 84 -3.83 -14.00 23.41
C GLY A 84 -2.38 -13.53 23.28
N PHE A 85 -1.74 -13.67 22.11
CA PHE A 85 -0.37 -13.18 21.86
C PHE A 85 0.68 -13.81 22.79
N GLU A 86 0.63 -15.12 22.94
CA GLU A 86 1.49 -15.91 23.82
C GLU A 86 2.53 -16.73 23.03
N SER A 87 2.38 -16.83 21.71
CA SER A 87 3.22 -17.68 20.85
C SER A 87 4.18 -16.87 19.96
N VAL A 88 5.29 -17.51 19.56
CA VAL A 88 6.24 -16.92 18.59
C VAL A 88 5.60 -16.76 17.21
N ASP A 89 4.65 -17.63 16.85
CA ASP A 89 3.96 -17.60 15.56
C ASP A 89 3.12 -16.33 15.37
N GLU A 90 2.59 -15.77 16.46
CA GLU A 90 1.86 -14.50 16.46
C GLU A 90 2.78 -13.28 16.24
N VAL A 91 4.11 -13.43 16.37
CA VAL A 91 5.12 -12.42 15.96
C VAL A 91 5.46 -12.59 14.48
N ILE A 92 5.67 -13.83 14.02
CA ILE A 92 6.12 -14.12 12.65
C ILE A 92 5.04 -13.73 11.63
N THR A 93 3.78 -14.01 11.95
CA THR A 93 2.64 -13.76 11.04
C THR A 93 2.55 -12.30 10.57
N PRO A 94 2.49 -11.27 11.45
CA PRO A 94 2.42 -9.88 10.98
C PRO A 94 3.70 -9.42 10.27
N LEU A 95 4.87 -10.01 10.57
CA LEU A 95 6.11 -9.73 9.82
C LEU A 95 6.03 -10.22 8.37
N ILE A 96 5.39 -11.38 8.13
CA ILE A 96 5.11 -11.87 6.77
C ILE A 96 4.20 -10.88 6.03
N TYR A 97 3.16 -10.38 6.68
CA TYR A 97 2.27 -9.37 6.09
C TYR A 97 3.01 -8.06 5.76
N LEU A 98 3.94 -7.61 6.61
CA LEU A 98 4.79 -6.45 6.29
C LEU A 98 5.68 -6.70 5.08
N LEU A 99 6.23 -7.91 4.92
CA LEU A 99 6.99 -8.27 3.72
C LEU A 99 6.10 -8.26 2.46
N ILE A 100 4.90 -8.83 2.54
CA ILE A 100 3.92 -8.79 1.45
C ILE A 100 3.57 -7.34 1.09
N TYR A 101 3.32 -6.49 2.09
CA TYR A 101 3.05 -5.06 1.89
C TYR A 101 4.17 -4.36 1.11
N ILE A 102 5.44 -4.64 1.45
CA ILE A 102 6.59 -4.08 0.73
C ILE A 102 6.59 -4.57 -0.72
N ILE A 103 6.40 -5.88 -0.94
CA ILE A 103 6.39 -6.49 -2.27
C ILE A 103 5.29 -5.89 -3.15
N THR A 104 4.05 -5.80 -2.66
CA THR A 104 2.93 -5.27 -3.45
C THR A 104 3.09 -3.77 -3.72
N THR A 105 3.70 -3.03 -2.81
CA THR A 105 4.03 -1.61 -3.02
C THR A 105 5.04 -1.43 -4.15
N TRP A 106 6.16 -2.17 -4.12
CA TRP A 106 7.15 -2.14 -5.19
C TRP A 106 6.59 -2.64 -6.52
N PHE A 107 5.81 -3.71 -6.50
CA PHE A 107 5.10 -4.20 -7.67
C PHE A 107 4.21 -3.11 -8.28
N THR A 108 3.42 -2.41 -7.46
CA THR A 108 2.58 -1.30 -7.91
C THR A 108 3.39 -0.20 -8.57
N VAL A 109 4.50 0.21 -7.96
CA VAL A 109 5.41 1.22 -8.53
C VAL A 109 5.93 0.77 -9.90
N ILE A 110 6.44 -0.46 -10.01
CA ILE A 110 6.98 -1.01 -11.26
C ILE A 110 5.92 -1.06 -12.36
N VAL A 111 4.70 -1.53 -12.03
CA VAL A 111 3.58 -1.61 -12.98
C VAL A 111 3.22 -0.23 -13.50
N VAL A 112 3.10 0.78 -12.63
CA VAL A 112 2.75 2.15 -13.04
C VAL A 112 3.88 2.74 -13.90
N VAL A 113 5.15 2.58 -13.51
CA VAL A 113 6.30 3.05 -14.31
C VAL A 113 6.30 2.46 -15.70
N ARG A 114 6.10 1.13 -15.82
CA ARG A 114 6.04 0.45 -17.11
C ARG A 114 4.86 0.95 -17.95
N LYS A 115 3.70 1.15 -17.32
CA LYS A 115 2.50 1.64 -18.00
C LYS A 115 2.69 3.03 -18.58
N ILE A 116 3.25 3.98 -17.81
CA ILE A 116 3.44 5.36 -18.28
C ILE A 116 4.60 5.53 -19.27
N LYS A 117 5.60 4.62 -19.24
CA LYS A 117 6.71 4.64 -20.21
C LYS A 117 6.22 4.43 -21.65
N ASN A 118 5.14 3.67 -21.83
CA ASN A 118 4.61 3.31 -23.14
C ASN A 118 3.61 4.31 -23.73
N ILE A 119 3.31 5.42 -23.04
CA ILE A 119 2.21 6.33 -23.44
C ILE A 119 2.61 7.31 -24.55
N ASP A 120 3.89 7.51 -24.85
CA ASP A 120 4.35 8.41 -25.93
C ASP A 120 5.57 7.87 -26.70
N ASN A 121 5.71 6.54 -26.79
CA ASN A 121 6.58 5.87 -27.76
C ASN A 121 5.76 5.45 -28.98
#